data_AF-A0A918MGW2-F1
#
_entry.id   AF-A0A918MGW2-F1
#
_cell.length_a   1.000
_cell.length_b   1.000
_cell.length_c   1.000
_cell.angle_alpha   90.00
_cell.angle_beta   90.00
_cell.angle_gamma   90.00
#
_symmetry.space_group_name_H-M   'P 1'
#
loop_
_entity.id
_entity.type
_entity.pdbx_description
1 polymer ?
#
loop_
_entity_poly.entity_id
_entity_poly.type
_entity_poly.pdbx_seq_one_letter_code
_entity_poly.pdbx_strand_id
1 'polypeptide(L)'
;MLATAPAMAEKSRHVLALPVDPAMHQALYTLLLLCILTTLSACGGGTRAAAPEMGSRWQQSGSAAARYCAEAGGRLEIRQEPAGDAGYCHLPDGSVLEEWQLHRGRNAL
;
A
#
# COMPACT_ATOMS: atom_id res chain seq x y z
N MET A 1 -42.97 14.96 51.96
CA MET A 1 -43.03 14.72 50.50
C MET A 1 -41.82 15.41 49.87
N LEU A 2 -40.98 14.63 49.17
CA LEU A 2 -39.86 14.99 48.27
C LEU A 2 -38.83 16.02 48.76
N ALA A 3 -37.66 15.62 49.26
CA ALA A 3 -36.47 15.20 48.50
C ALA A 3 -35.84 16.33 47.66
N THR A 4 -34.93 17.09 48.27
CA THR A 4 -33.92 17.88 47.56
C THR A 4 -32.59 17.18 47.74
N ALA A 5 -32.12 16.49 46.71
CA ALA A 5 -30.81 15.87 46.67
C ALA A 5 -29.71 16.95 46.56
N PRO A 6 -28.57 16.81 47.26
CA PRO A 6 -27.35 17.54 46.94
C PRO A 6 -26.40 16.63 46.17
N ALA A 7 -25.97 17.01 44.96
CA ALA A 7 -24.73 16.55 44.33
C ALA A 7 -24.58 17.15 42.93
N MET A 8 -23.88 18.28 42.83
CA MET A 8 -23.16 18.62 41.60
C MET A 8 -21.70 18.29 41.85
N ALA A 9 -21.36 17.03 41.60
CA ALA A 9 -19.99 16.59 41.40
C ALA A 9 -19.66 16.84 39.93
N GLU A 10 -18.74 17.75 39.63
CA GLU A 10 -18.01 17.71 38.36
C GLU A 10 -16.55 18.06 38.63
N LYS A 11 -15.79 17.00 38.83
CA LYS A 11 -14.34 16.95 39.04
C LYS A 11 -13.65 17.52 37.80
N SER A 12 -13.53 18.83 37.75
CA SER A 12 -13.03 19.55 36.59
C SER A 12 -11.54 19.85 36.73
N ARG A 13 -10.76 19.01 36.04
CA ARG A 13 -9.52 19.36 35.32
C ARG A 13 -8.32 19.78 36.16
N HIS A 14 -7.67 18.78 36.76
CA HIS A 14 -6.21 18.79 36.86
C HIS A 14 -5.60 18.23 35.56
N VAL A 15 -5.62 19.03 34.50
CA VAL A 15 -4.62 18.87 33.43
C VAL A 15 -3.53 19.85 33.80
N LEU A 16 -2.39 19.33 34.26
CA LEU A 16 -1.17 20.10 34.42
C LEU A 16 -0.92 20.86 33.11
N ALA A 17 -1.19 22.16 33.13
CA ALA A 17 -0.68 23.07 32.12
C ALA A 17 0.83 23.14 32.34
N LEU A 18 1.57 22.25 31.67
CA LEU A 18 3.00 22.46 31.47
C LEU A 18 3.15 23.84 30.80
N PRO A 19 4.01 24.73 31.31
CA PRO A 19 4.24 26.03 30.67
C PRO A 19 4.94 25.75 29.34
N VAL A 20 4.17 25.69 28.26
CA VAL A 20 4.74 25.67 26.91
C VAL A 20 4.97 27.13 26.57
N ASP A 21 6.24 27.56 26.58
CA ASP A 21 6.58 28.96 26.27
C ASP A 21 5.91 29.38 24.95
N PRO A 22 5.21 30.52 24.90
CA PRO A 22 4.46 30.94 23.71
C PRO A 22 5.36 31.06 22.46
N ALA A 23 6.65 31.34 22.68
CA ALA A 23 7.68 31.35 21.65
C ALA A 23 7.95 29.94 21.05
N MET A 24 7.94 28.89 21.87
CA MET A 24 8.16 27.51 21.44
C MET A 24 6.95 26.95 20.67
N HIS A 25 5.74 27.32 21.09
CA HIS A 25 4.51 26.97 20.36
C HIS A 25 4.43 27.67 19.00
N GLN A 26 4.80 28.95 18.95
CA GLN A 26 4.83 29.73 17.70
C GLN A 26 5.91 29.22 16.73
N ALA A 27 7.07 28.81 17.24
CA ALA A 27 8.14 28.18 16.45
C ALA A 27 7.72 26.79 15.93
N LEU A 28 7.09 25.96 16.75
CA LEU A 28 6.60 24.64 16.33
C LEU A 28 5.49 24.76 15.27
N TYR A 29 4.58 25.72 15.43
CA TYR A 29 3.49 25.96 14.48
C TYR A 29 4.00 26.51 13.14
N THR A 30 4.97 27.44 13.17
CA THR A 30 5.61 27.93 11.93
C THR A 30 6.41 26.84 11.22
N LEU A 31 7.12 25.98 11.95
CA LEU A 31 7.86 24.86 11.36
C LEU A 31 6.90 23.84 10.71
N LEU A 32 5.77 23.53 11.38
CA LEU A 32 4.75 22.63 10.87
C LEU A 32 4.08 23.17 9.59
N LEU A 33 3.76 24.47 9.54
CA LEU A 33 3.20 25.12 8.37
C LEU A 33 4.16 25.11 7.17
N LEU A 34 5.46 25.36 7.39
CA LEU A 34 6.48 25.30 6.35
C LEU A 34 6.64 23.90 5.75
N CYS A 35 6.61 22.85 6.58
CA CYS A 35 6.63 21.47 6.11
C CYS A 35 5.43 21.16 5.20
N ILE A 36 4.22 21.58 5.59
CA ILE A 36 3.00 21.36 4.80
C ILE A 36 3.11 22.07 3.44
N LEU A 37 3.56 23.33 3.41
CA LEU A 37 3.71 24.11 2.17
C LEU A 37 4.71 23.51 1.17
N THR A 38 5.81 22.94 1.65
CA THR A 38 6.85 22.35 0.77
C THR A 38 6.45 21.02 0.13
N THR A 39 5.47 20.30 0.70
CA THR A 39 5.04 18.99 0.18
C THR A 39 4.15 19.06 -1.07
N LEU A 40 3.69 20.24 -1.51
CA LEU A 40 2.84 20.38 -2.69
C LEU A 40 3.59 20.45 -4.04
N SER A 41 4.93 20.47 -4.07
CA SER A 41 5.71 20.61 -5.33
C SER A 41 6.05 19.29 -6.04
N ALA A 42 5.49 18.15 -5.60
CA ALA A 42 5.81 16.82 -6.15
C ALA A 42 4.65 16.14 -6.90
N CYS A 43 3.81 16.91 -7.59
CA CYS A 43 2.86 16.41 -8.59
C CYS A 43 3.09 17.22 -9.88
N GLY A 44 3.51 16.70 -11.04
CA GLY A 44 3.69 15.37 -11.57
C GLY A 44 3.57 15.50 -13.09
N GLY A 45 4.63 15.24 -13.86
CA GLY A 45 4.60 15.44 -15.32
C GLY A 45 5.87 15.05 -16.07
N GLY A 46 6.62 14.06 -15.58
CA GLY A 46 7.72 13.46 -16.34
C GLY A 46 7.17 12.39 -17.27
N THR A 47 7.12 12.68 -18.57
CA THR A 47 6.86 11.67 -19.61
C THR A 47 7.98 10.63 -19.61
N ARG A 48 7.70 9.42 -19.13
CA ARG A 48 8.53 8.25 -19.42
C ARG A 48 7.96 7.52 -20.61
N ALA A 49 8.51 7.80 -21.79
CA ALA A 49 8.54 6.83 -22.87
C ALA A 49 9.72 5.88 -22.60
N ALA A 50 9.41 4.67 -22.14
CA ALA A 50 10.24 3.46 -22.29
C ALA A 50 9.45 2.29 -21.68
N ALA A 51 8.80 1.49 -22.53
CA ALA A 51 8.51 0.12 -22.18
C ALA A 51 9.82 -0.67 -22.27
N PRO A 52 10.23 -1.31 -21.17
CA PRO A 52 10.44 -2.74 -21.25
C PRO A 52 9.72 -3.46 -20.10
N GLU A 53 8.93 -4.47 -20.46
CA GLU A 53 8.58 -5.66 -19.66
C GLU A 53 8.62 -5.47 -18.14
N MET A 54 7.77 -4.58 -17.63
CA MET A 54 7.27 -4.77 -16.28
C MET A 54 6.29 -5.92 -16.40
N GLY A 55 6.54 -6.96 -15.61
CA GLY A 55 5.57 -8.01 -15.41
C GLY A 55 4.17 -7.42 -15.30
N SER A 56 3.16 -8.11 -15.81
CA SER A 56 1.79 -7.68 -15.58
C SER A 56 1.62 -7.35 -14.09
N ARG A 57 0.80 -6.35 -13.76
CA ARG A 57 0.51 -5.99 -12.36
C ARG A 57 0.32 -7.22 -11.49
N TRP A 58 -0.26 -8.30 -12.04
CA TRP A 58 -0.34 -9.65 -11.49
C TRP A 58 0.97 -10.29 -11.00
N GLN A 59 2.09 -10.17 -11.74
CA GLN A 59 3.43 -10.57 -11.29
C GLN A 59 3.89 -9.78 -10.06
N GLN A 60 3.58 -8.49 -10.00
CA GLN A 60 3.87 -7.65 -8.83
C GLN A 60 2.82 -7.78 -7.71
N SER A 61 1.60 -8.26 -8.03
CA SER A 61 0.50 -8.45 -7.07
C SER A 61 0.76 -9.59 -6.09
N GLY A 62 1.84 -10.38 -6.27
CA GLY A 62 2.26 -11.37 -5.30
C GLY A 62 1.52 -12.71 -5.38
N SER A 63 0.92 -13.06 -6.53
CA SER A 63 0.39 -14.42 -6.68
C SER A 63 1.55 -15.42 -6.67
N ALA A 64 1.42 -16.49 -5.89
CA ALA A 64 2.48 -17.49 -5.75
C ALA A 64 2.79 -18.21 -7.09
N ALA A 65 1.81 -18.23 -7.99
CA ALA A 65 1.94 -18.75 -9.36
C ALA A 65 2.80 -17.82 -10.24
N ALA A 66 2.48 -16.53 -10.28
CA ALA A 66 3.23 -15.56 -11.08
C ALA A 66 4.69 -15.45 -10.62
N ARG A 67 4.92 -15.44 -9.30
CA ARG A 67 6.27 -15.46 -8.73
C ARG A 67 7.02 -16.72 -9.15
N TYR A 68 6.35 -17.87 -9.13
CA TYR A 68 7.00 -19.12 -9.54
C TYR A 68 7.35 -19.14 -11.02
N CYS A 69 6.52 -18.56 -11.90
CA CYS A 69 6.87 -18.41 -13.31
C CYS A 69 8.19 -17.64 -13.49
N ALA A 70 8.36 -16.52 -12.76
CA ALA A 70 9.60 -15.75 -12.80
C ALA A 70 10.79 -16.52 -12.20
N GLU A 71 10.59 -17.23 -11.08
CA GLU A 71 11.62 -18.10 -10.46
C GLU A 71 12.07 -19.24 -11.38
N ALA A 72 11.16 -19.77 -12.21
CA ALA A 72 11.44 -20.79 -13.22
C ALA A 72 12.15 -20.23 -14.47
N GLY A 73 12.46 -18.93 -14.49
CA GLY A 73 13.08 -18.25 -15.63
C GLY A 73 12.11 -18.01 -16.79
N GLY A 74 10.81 -18.09 -16.54
CA GLY A 74 9.77 -17.86 -17.53
C GLY A 74 9.31 -16.42 -17.60
N ARG A 75 8.59 -16.09 -18.69
CA ARG A 75 7.90 -14.81 -18.88
C ARG A 75 6.40 -15.03 -18.72
N LEU A 76 5.76 -14.30 -17.80
CA LEU A 76 4.32 -14.38 -17.64
C LEU A 76 3.58 -13.39 -18.57
N GLU A 77 2.65 -13.91 -19.36
CA GLU A 77 1.70 -13.21 -20.21
C GLU A 77 0.31 -13.27 -19.56
N ILE A 78 -0.44 -12.15 -19.51
CA ILE A 78 -1.84 -12.17 -19.07
C ILE A 78 -2.74 -12.16 -20.29
N ARG A 79 -3.69 -13.09 -20.32
CA ARG A 79 -4.70 -13.20 -21.37
C ARG A 79 -6.08 -12.99 -20.77
N GLN A 80 -6.91 -12.20 -21.44
CA GLN A 80 -8.33 -12.11 -21.13
C GLN A 80 -9.03 -13.36 -21.68
N GLU A 81 -9.70 -14.09 -20.81
CA GLU A 81 -10.50 -15.26 -21.16
C GLU A 81 -11.97 -15.05 -20.77
N PRO A 82 -12.89 -15.88 -21.28
CA PRO A 82 -14.29 -15.83 -20.86
C PRO A 82 -14.49 -15.99 -19.33
N ALA A 83 -13.56 -16.66 -18.66
CA ALA A 83 -13.57 -16.87 -17.21
C ALA A 83 -12.89 -15.73 -16.41
N GLY A 84 -12.31 -14.73 -17.09
CA GLY A 84 -11.52 -13.66 -16.48
C GLY A 84 -10.08 -13.64 -17.00
N ASP A 85 -9.24 -12.83 -16.39
CA ASP A 85 -7.81 -12.77 -16.72
C ASP A 85 -7.10 -14.04 -16.24
N ALA A 86 -6.34 -14.68 -17.13
CA ALA A 86 -5.52 -15.85 -16.85
C ALA A 86 -4.04 -15.57 -17.17
N GLY A 87 -3.14 -16.08 -16.33
CA GLY A 87 -1.70 -15.98 -16.52
C GLY A 87 -1.12 -17.19 -17.24
N TYR A 88 -0.33 -16.95 -18.27
CA TYR A 88 0.38 -17.97 -19.06
C TYR A 88 1.88 -17.76 -18.94
N CYS A 89 2.58 -18.78 -18.42
CA CYS A 89 4.02 -18.77 -18.26
C CYS A 89 4.71 -19.37 -19.48
N HIS A 90 5.53 -18.57 -20.15
CA HIS A 90 6.42 -19.00 -21.23
C HIS A 90 7.76 -19.39 -20.63
N LEU A 91 8.05 -20.69 -20.59
CA LEU A 91 9.24 -21.26 -19.99
C LEU A 91 10.43 -21.27 -20.98
N PRO A 92 11.68 -21.33 -20.48
CA PRO A 92 12.87 -21.32 -21.33
C PRO A 92 13.03 -22.57 -22.21
N ASP A 93 12.35 -23.67 -21.88
CA ASP A 93 12.27 -24.87 -22.73
C ASP A 93 11.30 -24.71 -23.92
N GLY A 94 10.59 -23.58 -23.99
CA GLY A 94 9.60 -23.28 -25.01
C GLY A 94 8.18 -23.75 -24.65
N SER A 95 7.99 -24.39 -23.49
CA SER A 95 6.67 -24.79 -23.01
C SER A 95 5.87 -23.57 -22.55
N VAL A 96 4.56 -23.58 -22.80
CA VAL A 96 3.64 -22.55 -22.30
C VAL A 96 2.57 -23.20 -21.46
N LEU A 97 2.53 -22.87 -20.18
CA LEU A 97 1.61 -23.44 -19.20
C LEU A 97 0.87 -22.33 -18.48
N GLU A 98 -0.39 -22.57 -18.14
CA GLU A 98 -1.13 -21.68 -17.24
C GLU A 98 -0.40 -21.62 -15.88
N GLU A 99 -0.26 -20.44 -15.29
CA GLU A 99 0.62 -20.20 -14.15
C GLU A 99 0.23 -21.03 -12.92
N TRP A 100 -1.07 -21.21 -12.67
CA TRP A 100 -1.55 -22.00 -11.54
C TRP A 100 -1.42 -23.50 -11.80
N GLN A 101 -1.53 -23.97 -13.05
CA GLN A 101 -1.18 -25.34 -13.42
C GLN A 101 0.29 -25.62 -13.16
N LEU A 102 1.19 -24.73 -13.61
CA LEU A 102 2.62 -24.84 -13.37
C LEU A 102 2.93 -24.87 -11.85
N HIS A 103 2.32 -23.97 -11.07
CA HIS A 103 2.52 -23.91 -9.62
C HIS A 103 2.02 -25.17 -8.89
N ARG A 104 0.85 -25.72 -9.28
CA ARG A 104 0.32 -26.96 -8.70
C ARG A 104 1.17 -28.18 -9.06
N GLY A 105 1.69 -28.24 -10.29
CA GLY A 105 2.59 -29.31 -10.72
C GLY A 105 3.86 -29.39 -9.87
N ARG A 106 4.41 -28.24 -9.45
CA ARG A 106 5.52 -28.20 -8.48
C ARG A 106 5.16 -28.82 -7.14
N ASN A 107 3.98 -28.54 -6.61
CA ASN A 107 3.56 -28.98 -5.27
C ASN A 107 3.11 -30.45 -5.23
N ALA A 108 3.15 -31.16 -6.36
CA ALA A 108 2.73 -32.56 -6.49
C ALA A 108 3.90 -33.57 -6.48
N LEU A 109 5.14 -33.08 -6.31
CA LEU A 109 6.36 -33.88 -6.12
C LEU A 109 6.78 -33.87 -4.65
#